data_AF-A0A419ABP9-F1
#
_entry.id   AF-A0A419ABP9-F1
#
_cell.length_a   1.000
_cell.length_b   1.000
_cell.length_c   1.000
_cell.angle_alpha   90.00
_cell.angle_beta   90.00
_cell.angle_gamma   90.00
#
_symmetry.space_group_name_H-M   'P 1'
#
loop_
_entity.id
_entity.type
_entity.pdbx_description
1 polymer ?
#
loop_
_entity_poly.entity_id
_entity_poly.type
_entity_poly.pdbx_seq_one_letter_code
_entity_poly.pdbx_strand_id
1 'polypeptide(L)'
;MASGDRAAFDMLYEATSAQLHALGVSILKDRPIAEDALEQVYLRIWSEAGRQPESGLSPMAWLLTLTREMALERMRAEGLPGGLTRPDPVEALWLEGASLQALARREGRTAPAMRELLRARLAALRGGRAPQEAAQGAAR
;
A
#
# COMPACT_ATOMS: atom_id res chain seq x y z
N MET A 1 1.34 -3.25 32.97
CA MET A 1 0.94 -4.00 31.77
C MET A 1 1.19 -3.07 30.59
N ALA A 2 2.19 -3.30 29.74
CA ALA A 2 2.46 -2.49 28.53
C ALA A 2 3.58 -3.06 27.64
N SER A 3 4.47 -3.92 28.15
CA SER A 3 5.58 -4.45 27.36
C SER A 3 5.15 -5.44 26.28
N GLY A 4 4.05 -6.17 26.51
CA GLY A 4 3.49 -7.13 25.55
C GLY A 4 2.87 -6.46 24.32
N ASP A 5 2.19 -5.33 24.53
CA ASP A 5 1.51 -4.61 23.44
C ASP A 5 2.51 -3.98 22.47
N ARG A 6 3.65 -3.47 22.99
CA ARG A 6 4.71 -2.91 22.16
C ARG A 6 5.43 -3.97 21.32
N ALA A 7 5.82 -5.10 21.93
CA ALA A 7 6.47 -6.18 21.20
C ALA A 7 5.54 -6.80 20.12
N ALA A 8 4.25 -6.95 20.43
CA ALA A 8 3.26 -7.41 19.45
C ALA A 8 3.10 -6.43 18.29
N PHE A 9 3.11 -5.13 18.57
CA PHE A 9 3.06 -4.10 17.54
C PHE A 9 4.32 -4.05 16.68
N ASP A 10 5.52 -4.19 17.28
CA ASP A 10 6.78 -4.24 16.53
C ASP A 10 6.77 -5.45 15.56
N MET A 11 6.33 -6.62 16.01
CA MET A 11 6.18 -7.80 15.15
C MET A 11 5.16 -7.58 14.01
N LEU A 12 4.05 -6.89 14.29
CA LEU A 12 3.06 -6.52 13.29
C LEU A 12 3.66 -5.58 12.24
N TYR A 13 4.38 -4.55 12.70
CA TYR A 13 5.02 -3.57 11.83
C TYR A 13 6.03 -4.24 10.90
N GLU A 14 6.95 -5.04 11.44
CA GLU A 14 7.95 -5.78 10.65
C GLU A 14 7.31 -6.71 9.62
N ALA A 15 6.21 -7.39 9.99
CA ALA A 15 5.52 -8.32 9.11
C ALA A 15 4.72 -7.64 7.97
N THR A 16 4.29 -6.38 8.15
CA THR A 16 3.26 -5.77 7.28
C THR A 16 3.70 -4.50 6.57
N SER A 17 4.68 -3.77 7.11
CA SER A 17 5.07 -2.43 6.66
C SER A 17 5.43 -2.39 5.17
N ALA A 18 6.20 -3.36 4.69
CA ALA A 18 6.60 -3.43 3.28
C ALA A 18 5.39 -3.53 2.33
N GLN A 19 4.38 -4.32 2.68
CA GLN A 19 3.19 -4.51 1.84
C GLN A 19 2.24 -3.31 1.93
N LEU A 20 2.02 -2.76 3.13
CA LEU A 20 1.17 -1.58 3.31
C LEU A 20 1.80 -0.34 2.67
N HIS A 21 3.11 -0.15 2.79
CA HIS A 21 3.84 0.89 2.09
C HIS A 21 3.71 0.76 0.56
N ALA A 22 3.90 -0.46 0.02
CA ALA A 22 3.76 -0.71 -1.41
C ALA A 22 2.35 -0.40 -1.94
N LEU A 23 1.30 -0.64 -1.13
CA LEU A 23 -0.08 -0.23 -1.42
C LEU A 23 -0.25 1.30 -1.36
N GLY A 24 0.31 1.95 -0.34
CA GLY A 24 0.29 3.41 -0.24
C GLY A 24 0.91 4.08 -1.48
N VAL A 25 2.11 3.65 -1.87
CA VAL A 25 2.80 4.12 -3.09
C VAL A 25 2.01 3.77 -4.35
N SER A 26 1.29 2.64 -4.37
CA SER A 26 0.50 2.27 -5.53
C SER A 26 -0.65 3.23 -5.77
N ILE A 27 -1.28 3.74 -4.71
CA ILE A 27 -2.40 4.68 -4.79
C ILE A 27 -1.90 6.11 -4.97
N LEU A 28 -0.98 6.54 -4.12
CA LEU A 28 -0.54 7.94 -4.03
C LEU A 28 0.45 8.33 -5.13
N LYS A 29 1.17 7.35 -5.71
CA LYS A 29 2.23 7.56 -6.71
C LYS A 29 3.37 8.48 -6.25
N ASP A 30 3.38 8.86 -4.98
CA ASP A 30 4.37 9.67 -4.29
C ASP A 30 4.79 8.93 -3.02
N ARG A 31 6.10 8.75 -2.86
CA ARG A 31 6.65 7.93 -1.78
C ARG A 31 6.67 8.68 -0.44
N PRO A 32 7.19 9.92 -0.34
CA PRO A 32 7.05 10.70 0.89
C PRO A 32 5.61 10.76 1.41
N ILE A 33 4.64 11.04 0.54
CA ILE A 33 3.22 11.11 0.94
C ILE A 33 2.70 9.73 1.40
N ALA A 34 3.17 8.64 0.79
CA ALA A 34 2.83 7.29 1.20
C ALA A 34 3.46 6.87 2.54
N GLU A 35 4.68 7.33 2.83
CA GLU A 35 5.36 7.11 4.11
C GLU A 35 4.58 7.84 5.23
N ASP A 36 4.21 9.11 5.04
CA ASP A 36 3.37 9.86 5.99
C ASP A 36 2.01 9.18 6.23
N ALA A 37 1.37 8.71 5.15
CA ALA A 37 0.10 8.01 5.24
C ALA A 37 0.24 6.69 6.03
N LEU A 38 1.35 5.97 5.84
CA LEU A 38 1.61 4.72 6.53
C LEU A 38 1.84 4.93 8.04
N GLU A 39 2.53 6.00 8.43
CA GLU A 39 2.67 6.37 9.84
C GLU A 39 1.30 6.60 10.49
N GLN A 40 0.40 7.33 9.81
CA GLN A 40 -0.96 7.56 10.29
C GLN A 40 -1.78 6.26 10.39
N VAL A 41 -1.61 5.32 9.45
CA VAL A 41 -2.23 4.00 9.52
C VAL A 41 -1.77 3.25 10.77
N TYR A 42 -0.48 3.25 11.06
CA TYR A 42 0.07 2.57 12.23
C TYR A 42 -0.34 3.22 13.56
N LEU A 43 -0.44 4.55 13.61
CA LEU A 43 -1.03 5.26 14.76
C LEU A 43 -2.48 4.86 14.98
N ARG A 44 -3.26 4.75 13.90
CA ARG A 44 -4.65 4.30 13.96
C ARG A 44 -4.74 2.85 14.45
N ILE A 45 -3.92 1.95 13.90
CA ILE A 45 -3.83 0.55 14.35
C ILE A 45 -3.50 0.49 15.84
N TRP A 46 -2.51 1.25 16.32
CA TRP A 46 -2.17 1.30 17.74
C TRP A 46 -3.35 1.75 18.60
N SER A 47 -4.09 2.76 18.16
CA SER A 47 -5.28 3.25 18.88
C SER A 47 -6.47 2.28 18.86
N GLU A 48 -6.58 1.49 17.79
CA GLU A 48 -7.67 0.53 17.57
C GLU A 48 -7.30 -0.91 17.98
N ALA A 49 -6.04 -1.20 18.32
CA ALA A 49 -5.52 -2.55 18.61
C ALA A 49 -6.26 -3.26 19.76
N GLY A 50 -6.90 -2.51 20.66
CA GLY A 50 -7.78 -3.06 21.72
C GLY A 50 -9.16 -3.50 21.24
N ARG A 51 -9.54 -3.21 19.99
CA ARG A 51 -10.80 -3.61 19.35
C ARG A 51 -10.47 -4.48 18.16
N GLN A 52 -10.65 -5.79 18.30
CA GLN A 52 -10.59 -6.67 17.13
C GLN A 52 -11.69 -6.24 16.15
N PRO A 53 -11.38 -6.15 14.84
CA PRO A 53 -12.38 -5.82 13.85
C PRO A 53 -13.42 -6.94 13.78
N GLU A 54 -14.69 -6.61 14.08
CA GLU A 54 -15.82 -7.55 13.99
C GLU A 54 -16.21 -7.88 12.53
N SER A 55 -15.45 -7.40 11.55
CA SER A 55 -15.78 -7.43 10.12
C SER A 55 -15.64 -8.82 9.48
N GLY A 56 -15.19 -9.84 10.20
CA GLY A 56 -14.93 -11.19 9.67
C GLY A 56 -13.78 -11.23 8.65
N LEU A 57 -13.07 -10.12 8.44
CA LEU A 57 -11.90 -10.03 7.59
C LEU A 57 -10.69 -10.69 8.27
N SER A 58 -9.79 -11.25 7.46
CA SER A 58 -8.47 -11.61 7.99
C SER A 58 -7.75 -10.35 8.48
N PRO A 59 -6.86 -10.45 9.49
CA PRO A 59 -6.10 -9.30 9.98
C PRO A 59 -5.39 -8.54 8.86
N MET A 60 -4.82 -9.25 7.89
CA MET A 60 -4.16 -8.63 6.75
C MET A 60 -5.12 -7.88 5.82
N ALA A 61 -6.30 -8.45 5.54
CA ALA A 61 -7.31 -7.78 4.73
C ALA A 61 -7.80 -6.49 5.40
N TRP A 62 -7.97 -6.49 6.73
CA TRP A 62 -8.32 -5.28 7.47
C TRP A 62 -7.23 -4.19 7.38
N LEU A 63 -5.96 -4.55 7.53
CA LEU A 63 -4.83 -3.61 7.39
C LEU A 63 -4.75 -3.00 5.99
N LEU A 64 -4.95 -3.81 4.95
CA LEU A 64 -4.96 -3.35 3.56
C LEU A 64 -6.12 -2.38 3.29
N THR A 65 -7.30 -2.66 3.85
CA THR A 65 -8.46 -1.76 3.76
C THR A 65 -8.17 -0.43 4.44
N LEU A 66 -7.67 -0.43 5.68
CA LEU A 66 -7.30 0.80 6.38
C LEU A 66 -6.26 1.63 5.62
N THR A 67 -5.25 0.97 5.07
CA THR A 67 -4.20 1.62 4.29
C THR A 67 -4.76 2.27 3.03
N ARG A 68 -5.65 1.57 2.33
CA ARG A 68 -6.32 2.11 1.15
C ARG A 68 -7.19 3.30 1.48
N GLU A 69 -7.98 3.23 2.56
CA GLU A 69 -8.83 4.34 3.01
C GLU A 69 -7.98 5.58 3.29
N MET A 70 -6.89 5.44 4.04
CA MET A 70 -5.96 6.54 4.34
C MET A 70 -5.31 7.11 3.08
N ALA A 71 -4.86 6.24 2.18
CA ALA A 71 -4.25 6.67 0.93
C ALA A 71 -5.24 7.42 0.02
N LEU A 72 -6.51 6.97 -0.06
CA LEU A 72 -7.54 7.68 -0.82
C LEU A 72 -7.89 9.03 -0.19
N GLU A 73 -7.92 9.11 1.14
CA GLU A 73 -8.15 10.36 1.85
C GLU A 73 -7.01 11.36 1.58
N ARG A 74 -5.76 10.89 1.73
CA ARG A 74 -4.57 11.70 1.45
C ARG A 74 -4.51 12.14 -0.01
N MET A 75 -4.86 11.25 -0.95
CA MET A 75 -4.94 11.57 -2.39
C MET A 75 -5.95 12.69 -2.67
N ARG A 76 -7.12 12.66 -2.03
CA ARG A 76 -8.12 13.73 -2.16
C ARG A 76 -7.63 15.05 -1.55
N ALA A 77 -7.01 14.98 -0.37
CA ALA A 77 -6.48 16.16 0.32
C ALA A 77 -5.35 16.85 -0.46
N GLU A 78 -4.49 16.08 -1.13
CA GLU A 78 -3.38 16.58 -1.95
C GLU A 78 -3.79 16.95 -3.39
N GLY A 79 -5.06 16.76 -3.77
CA GLY A 79 -5.54 17.02 -5.13
C GLY A 79 -4.87 16.14 -6.19
N LEU A 80 -4.36 14.97 -5.79
CA LEU A 80 -3.66 14.06 -6.70
C LEU A 80 -4.65 13.44 -7.71
N PRO A 81 -4.28 13.35 -9.00
CA PRO A 81 -5.13 12.76 -10.01
C PRO A 81 -5.32 11.26 -9.76
N GLY A 82 -6.51 10.87 -9.28
CA GLY A 82 -6.83 9.44 -9.05
C GLY A 82 -8.14 9.12 -8.32
N GLY A 83 -9.03 10.11 -8.10
CA GLY A 83 -10.21 10.03 -7.21
C GLY A 83 -11.21 8.88 -7.40
N LEU A 84 -11.19 8.18 -8.53
CA LEU A 84 -12.11 7.09 -8.89
C LEU A 84 -11.41 5.91 -9.57
N THR A 85 -10.08 5.79 -9.43
CA THR A 85 -9.30 4.81 -10.18
C THR A 85 -9.68 3.39 -9.78
N ARG A 86 -10.03 2.56 -10.78
CA ARG A 86 -10.14 1.10 -10.66
C ARG A 86 -8.90 0.58 -9.92
N PRO A 87 -9.05 -0.31 -8.91
CA PRO A 87 -7.90 -0.82 -8.17
C PRO A 87 -6.87 -1.36 -9.14
N ASP A 88 -5.62 -0.92 -9.00
CA ASP A 88 -4.56 -1.43 -9.84
C ASP A 88 -4.42 -2.96 -9.61
N PRO A 89 -3.86 -3.73 -10.57
CA PRO A 89 -3.83 -5.18 -10.44
C PRO A 89 -3.17 -5.72 -9.15
N VAL A 90 -2.25 -4.97 -8.55
CA VAL A 90 -1.64 -5.31 -7.26
C VAL A 90 -2.63 -5.05 -6.12
N GLU A 91 -3.35 -3.94 -6.16
CA GLU A 91 -4.40 -3.61 -5.19
C GLU A 91 -5.54 -4.64 -5.23
N ALA A 92 -5.99 -5.01 -6.42
CA ALA A 92 -7.04 -6.01 -6.59
C ALA A 92 -6.60 -7.41 -6.12
N LEU A 93 -5.34 -7.79 -6.35
CA LEU A 93 -4.79 -9.04 -5.80
C LEU A 93 -4.85 -9.06 -4.27
N TRP A 94 -4.51 -7.93 -3.63
CA TRP A 94 -4.42 -7.84 -2.18
C TRP A 94 -5.77 -7.63 -1.47
N LEU A 95 -6.64 -6.79 -2.03
CA LEU A 95 -7.91 -6.41 -1.43
C LEU A 95 -9.04 -7.37 -1.79
N GLU A 96 -9.07 -7.84 -3.04
CA GLU A 96 -10.15 -8.69 -3.56
C GLU A 96 -9.77 -10.18 -3.51
N GLY A 97 -8.52 -10.52 -3.16
CA GLY A 97 -8.00 -11.89 -3.27
C GLY A 97 -8.04 -12.41 -4.71
N ALA A 98 -8.03 -11.50 -5.70
CA ALA A 98 -8.25 -11.84 -7.09
C ALA A 98 -7.15 -12.78 -7.62
N SER A 99 -7.54 -13.88 -8.26
CA SER A 99 -6.55 -14.79 -8.87
C SER A 99 -5.86 -14.13 -10.06
N LEU A 100 -4.62 -14.54 -10.35
CA LEU A 100 -3.86 -14.08 -11.51
C LEU A 100 -4.66 -14.24 -12.82
N GLN A 101 -5.44 -15.32 -12.94
CA GLN A 101 -6.29 -15.58 -14.10
C GLN A 101 -7.47 -14.61 -14.19
N ALA A 102 -8.12 -14.32 -13.05
CA ALA A 102 -9.21 -13.35 -12.99
C ALA A 102 -8.72 -11.96 -13.38
N LEU A 103 -7.57 -11.53 -12.85
CA LEU A 103 -6.93 -10.26 -13.19
C LEU A 103 -6.55 -10.20 -14.68
N ALA A 104 -5.93 -11.27 -15.20
CA ALA A 104 -5.56 -11.34 -16.61
C ALA A 104 -6.79 -11.18 -17.52
N ARG A 105 -7.89 -11.89 -17.24
CA ARG A 105 -9.16 -11.73 -17.96
C ARG A 105 -9.71 -10.31 -17.86
N ARG A 106 -9.71 -9.71 -16.66
CA ARG A 106 -10.20 -8.36 -16.38
C ARG A 106 -9.46 -7.28 -17.19
N GLU A 107 -8.18 -7.51 -17.46
CA GLU A 107 -7.29 -6.59 -18.19
C GLU A 107 -7.13 -6.97 -19.68
N GLY A 108 -7.86 -7.98 -20.18
CA GLY A 108 -7.73 -8.45 -21.56
C GLY A 108 -6.35 -9.04 -21.92
N ARG A 109 -5.65 -9.59 -20.93
CA ARG A 109 -4.27 -10.12 -21.05
C ARG A 109 -4.22 -11.62 -20.78
N THR A 110 -3.12 -12.25 -21.16
CA THR A 110 -2.80 -13.64 -20.77
C THR A 110 -2.24 -13.69 -19.34
N ALA A 111 -2.40 -14.82 -18.64
CA ALA A 111 -1.86 -14.99 -17.29
C ALA A 111 -0.33 -14.81 -17.19
N PRO A 112 0.50 -15.32 -18.14
CA PRO A 112 1.93 -15.04 -18.15
C PRO A 112 2.26 -13.55 -18.31
N ALA A 113 1.55 -12.84 -19.20
CA ALA A 113 1.75 -11.40 -19.40
C ALA A 113 1.32 -10.59 -18.15
N MET A 114 0.23 -10.98 -17.48
CA MET A 114 -0.19 -10.37 -16.23
C MET A 114 0.84 -10.60 -15.12
N ARG A 115 1.39 -11.81 -15.01
CA ARG A 115 2.43 -12.13 -14.02
C ARG A 115 3.66 -11.25 -14.20
N GLU A 116 4.07 -11.01 -15.44
CA GLU A 116 5.23 -10.18 -15.72
C GLU A 116 4.98 -8.70 -15.38
N LEU A 117 3.78 -8.20 -15.70
CA LEU A 117 3.35 -6.87 -15.28
C LEU A 117 3.36 -6.72 -13.76
N LEU A 118 2.78 -7.68 -13.03
CA LEU A 118 2.77 -7.67 -11.57
C LEU A 118 4.19 -7.70 -10.99
N ARG A 119 5.10 -8.50 -11.57
CA ARG A 119 6.51 -8.53 -11.15
C ARG A 119 7.19 -7.19 -11.37
N ALA A 120 7.06 -6.61 -12.57
CA ALA A 120 7.64 -5.30 -12.88
C ALA A 120 7.10 -4.22 -11.94
N ARG A 121 5.79 -4.25 -11.67
CA ARG A 121 5.14 -3.32 -10.75
C ARG A 121 5.64 -3.47 -9.32
N LEU A 122 5.72 -4.70 -8.81
CA LEU A 122 6.24 -4.99 -7.47
C LEU A 122 7.73 -4.65 -7.36
N ALA A 123 8.51 -4.83 -8.42
CA ALA A 123 9.91 -4.43 -8.47
C ALA A 123 10.06 -2.91 -8.43
N ALA A 124 9.24 -2.17 -9.18
CA ALA A 124 9.21 -0.70 -9.14
C ALA A 124 8.80 -0.16 -7.75
N LEU A 125 7.93 -0.87 -7.04
CA LEU A 125 7.57 -0.54 -5.65
C LEU A 125 8.71 -0.83 -4.65
N ARG A 126 9.59 -1.79 -4.94
CA ARG A 126 10.75 -2.14 -4.10
C ARG A 126 12.01 -1.32 -4.40
N GLY A 127 12.21 -0.89 -5.64
CA GLY A 127 13.35 -0.09 -6.09
C GLY A 127 13.12 1.40 -5.82
N GLY A 128 13.76 1.93 -4.77
CA GLY A 128 13.64 3.35 -4.42
C GLY A 128 14.16 4.31 -5.50
N ARG A 129 13.44 5.43 -5.65
CA ARG A 129 13.78 6.70 -6.34
C ARG A 129 14.13 6.58 -7.83
N ALA A 130 13.25 7.07 -8.70
CA ALA A 130 13.69 7.59 -9.99
C ALA A 130 14.62 8.79 -9.73
N PRO A 131 15.83 8.86 -10.34
CA PRO A 131 16.73 9.98 -10.14
C PRO A 131 16.18 11.19 -10.90
N GLN A 132 15.36 12.00 -10.23
CA GLN A 132 15.10 13.38 -10.61
C GLN A 132 15.61 14.27 -9.46
N GLU A 133 16.45 15.24 -9.82
CA GLU A 133 16.96 16.34 -8.98
C GLU A 133 18.23 16.11 -8.14
N ALA A 134 19.31 15.66 -8.78
CA ALA A 134 20.69 15.97 -8.33
C ALA A 134 21.49 16.78 -9.36
N ALA A 135 20.80 17.55 -10.21
CA ALA A 135 21.40 18.37 -11.27
C ALA A 135 20.97 19.85 -11.25
N GLN A 136 20.59 20.37 -10.08
CA GLN A 136 20.41 21.81 -9.86
C GLN A 136 20.97 22.17 -8.49
N GLY A 137 22.30 22.35 -8.40
CA GLY A 137 22.92 22.70 -7.12
C GLY A 137 24.45 22.67 -7.04
N ALA A 138 25.17 22.53 -8.16
CA ALA A 138 26.63 22.70 -8.18
C ALA A 138 27.05 23.51 -9.42
N ALA A 139 26.48 24.72 -9.52
CA ALA A 139 26.98 25.78 -10.37
C ALA A 139 26.75 27.10 -9.64
N ARG A 140 27.53 27.34 -8.58
CA ARG A 140 27.95 28.66 -8.11
C ARG A 140 29.27 28.53 -7.36
#